data_AF-A0A920UNH8-F1
#
_entry.id   AF-A0A920UNH8-F1
#
_cell.length_a   1.000
_cell.length_b   1.000
_cell.length_c   1.000
_cell.angle_alpha   90.00
_cell.angle_beta   90.00
_cell.angle_gamma   90.00
#
_symmetry.space_group_name_H-M   'P 1'
#
loop_
_entity.id
_entity.type
_entity.pdbx_description
1 polymer ?
#
loop_
_entity_poly.entity_id
_entity_poly.type
_entity_poly.pdbx_seq_one_letter_code
_entity_poly.pdbx_strand_id
1 'polypeptide(L)'
;MWCYQTIDINDVPSVESRVECVKDLTMGRGGDIVMEVVGYPQVVNEGIQMVRRGGAYVEVGNIWDKSNVTLDMSKIIWGQVKLSQQLTILRKRCQLP
;
A
#
# COMPACT_ATOMS: atom_id res chain seq x y z
N MET A 1 -26.00 -4.70 -2.25
CA MET A 1 -25.47 -3.70 -1.30
C MET A 1 -24.02 -3.48 -1.68
N TRP A 2 -23.66 -2.29 -2.14
CA TRP A 2 -22.28 -2.01 -2.54
C TRP A 2 -21.40 -1.92 -1.29
N CYS A 3 -20.32 -2.71 -1.26
CA CYS A 3 -19.42 -2.87 -0.11
C CYS A 3 -18.08 -2.15 -0.42
N TYR A 4 -18.15 -0.89 -0.84
CA TYR A 4 -16.95 -0.08 -1.02
C TYR A 4 -17.07 1.21 -0.24
N GLN A 5 -15.92 1.73 0.15
CA GLN A 5 -15.75 3.01 0.82
C GLN A 5 -14.64 3.75 0.10
N THR A 6 -14.78 5.07 -0.01
CA THR A 6 -13.79 5.94 -0.65
C THR A 6 -13.32 6.94 0.39
N ILE A 7 -12.01 7.07 0.55
CA ILE A 7 -11.38 8.10 1.38
C ILE A 7 -10.68 9.04 0.40
N ASP A 8 -11.19 10.26 0.26
CA ASP A 8 -10.56 11.28 -0.57
C ASP A 8 -9.38 11.93 0.19
N ILE A 9 -8.23 12.02 -0.46
CA ILE A 9 -7.02 12.61 0.10
C ILE A 9 -7.16 14.12 0.30
N ASN A 10 -8.03 14.79 -0.45
CA ASN A 10 -8.30 16.22 -0.31
C ASN A 10 -9.13 16.50 0.94
N ASP A 11 -10.03 15.59 1.31
CA ASP A 11 -10.86 15.68 2.52
C ASP A 11 -10.07 15.27 3.77
N VAL A 12 -9.15 14.31 3.62
CA VAL A 12 -8.32 13.78 4.71
C VAL A 12 -6.82 13.92 4.37
N PRO A 13 -6.23 15.10 4.56
CA PRO A 13 -4.89 15.41 4.06
C PRO A 13 -3.74 14.77 4.85
N SER A 14 -3.94 14.45 6.13
CA SER A 14 -2.95 13.78 6.97
C SER A 14 -2.92 12.26 6.75
N VAL A 15 -1.72 11.70 6.68
CA VAL A 15 -1.48 10.25 6.57
C VAL A 15 -2.12 9.52 7.75
N GLU A 16 -1.94 10.04 8.96
CA GLU A 16 -2.39 9.43 10.20
C GLU A 16 -3.92 9.29 10.22
N SER A 17 -4.63 10.34 9.78
CA SER A 17 -6.10 10.32 9.74
C SER A 17 -6.63 9.36 8.68
N ARG A 18 -5.96 9.23 7.52
CA ARG A 18 -6.34 8.21 6.53
C ARG A 18 -6.13 6.78 7.05
N VAL A 19 -5.03 6.54 7.76
CA VAL A 19 -4.77 5.25 8.42
C VAL A 19 -5.84 4.95 9.47
N GLU A 20 -6.28 5.94 10.24
CA GLU A 20 -7.35 5.81 11.21
C GLU A 20 -8.70 5.50 10.55
N CYS A 21 -9.05 6.19 9.46
CA CYS A 21 -10.24 5.86 8.67
C CYS A 21 -10.24 4.40 8.22
N VAL A 22 -9.11 3.89 7.73
CA VAL A 22 -8.99 2.46 7.34
C VAL A 22 -9.19 1.54 8.55
N LYS A 23 -8.61 1.87 9.70
CA LYS A 23 -8.77 1.08 10.93
C LYS A 23 -10.22 1.06 11.39
N ASP A 24 -10.91 2.20 11.40
CA ASP A 24 -12.32 2.29 11.78
C ASP A 24 -13.21 1.42 10.88
N LEU A 25 -12.96 1.48 9.57
CA LEU A 25 -13.64 0.63 8.58
C LEU A 25 -13.32 -0.86 8.73
N THR A 26 -12.24 -1.22 9.43
CA THR A 26 -11.75 -2.60 9.58
C THR A 26 -11.73 -3.08 11.03
N MET A 27 -12.62 -2.55 11.87
CA MET A 27 -12.77 -2.95 13.28
C MET A 27 -11.47 -2.80 14.10
N GLY A 28 -10.69 -1.76 13.81
CA GLY A 28 -9.42 -1.43 14.44
C GLY A 28 -8.24 -2.28 13.98
N ARG A 29 -8.43 -3.21 13.03
CA ARG A 29 -7.40 -4.21 12.67
C ARG A 29 -6.47 -3.75 11.55
N GLY A 30 -6.98 -2.99 10.59
CA GLY A 30 -6.33 -2.74 9.30
C GLY A 30 -6.77 -3.76 8.23
N GLY A 31 -6.36 -3.50 6.99
CA GLY A 31 -6.69 -4.35 5.85
C GLY A 31 -5.94 -5.68 5.88
N ASP A 32 -6.62 -6.76 5.48
CA ASP A 32 -5.99 -8.06 5.20
C ASP A 32 -4.93 -7.96 4.09
N ILE A 33 -5.29 -7.21 3.05
CA ILE A 33 -4.46 -6.92 1.88
C ILE A 33 -4.57 -5.43 1.62
N VAL A 34 -3.43 -4.75 1.58
CA VAL A 34 -3.32 -3.35 1.13
C VAL A 34 -2.59 -3.37 -0.20
N MET A 35 -3.18 -2.78 -1.23
CA MET A 35 -2.59 -2.70 -2.57
C MET A 35 -2.20 -1.27 -2.88
N GLU A 36 -0.97 -1.07 -3.31
CA GLU A 36 -0.47 0.21 -3.81
C GLU A 36 -0.48 0.18 -5.33
N VAL A 37 -1.00 1.25 -5.95
CA VAL A 37 -1.17 1.36 -7.41
C VAL A 37 -0.77 2.76 -7.93
N VAL A 38 -0.02 3.53 -7.15
CA VAL A 38 0.37 4.92 -7.46
C VAL A 38 1.76 4.96 -8.12
N GLY A 39 2.68 4.09 -7.71
CA GLY A 39 4.08 4.09 -8.10
C GLY A 39 4.91 5.18 -7.42
N TYR A 40 4.52 5.65 -6.22
CA TYR A 40 5.24 6.69 -5.49
C TYR A 40 5.81 6.16 -4.16
N PRO A 41 7.15 6.19 -3.94
CA PRO A 41 7.80 5.52 -2.80
C PRO A 41 7.29 5.91 -1.43
N GLN A 42 6.90 7.18 -1.26
CA GLN A 42 6.46 7.73 0.01
C GLN A 42 5.12 7.11 0.47
N VAL A 43 4.30 6.60 -0.47
CA VAL A 43 3.02 5.93 -0.17
C VAL A 43 3.23 4.58 0.52
N VAL A 44 4.39 3.95 0.32
CA VAL A 44 4.71 2.64 0.93
C VAL A 44 4.64 2.70 2.45
N ASN A 45 5.16 3.77 3.05
CA ASN A 45 5.11 3.96 4.51
C ASN A 45 3.68 4.10 5.03
N GLU A 46 2.82 4.80 4.30
CA GLU A 46 1.43 4.96 4.65
C GLU A 46 0.68 3.63 4.54
N GLY A 47 0.81 2.94 3.41
CA GLY A 47 0.08 1.70 3.18
C GLY A 47 0.51 0.57 4.13
N ILE A 48 1.80 0.47 4.51
CA ILE A 48 2.24 -0.49 5.54
C ILE A 48 1.52 -0.28 6.88
N GLN A 49 1.20 0.97 7.24
CA GLN A 49 0.49 1.29 8.48
C GLN A 49 -0.99 0.91 8.45
N MET A 50 -1.54 0.71 7.25
CA MET A 50 -2.91 0.25 7.03
C MET A 50 -3.03 -1.27 7.07
N VAL A 51 -1.91 -2.02 7.00
CA VAL A 51 -1.92 -3.48 6.99
C VAL A 51 -2.14 -4.03 8.39
N ARG A 52 -3.03 -5.02 8.53
CA ARG A 52 -3.20 -5.72 9.80
C ARG A 52 -2.01 -6.61 10.13
N ARG A 53 -1.90 -7.01 11.40
CA ARG A 53 -0.94 -8.03 11.81
C ARG A 53 -1.15 -9.34 11.03
N GLY A 54 -0.10 -9.86 10.41
CA GLY A 54 -0.10 -11.04 9.54
C GLY A 54 -0.68 -10.82 8.14
N GLY A 55 -0.98 -9.57 7.76
CA GLY A 55 -1.51 -9.19 6.46
C GLY A 55 -0.44 -9.06 5.37
N ALA A 56 -0.87 -8.58 4.20
CA ALA A 56 0.01 -8.36 3.05
C ALA A 56 -0.09 -6.93 2.53
N TYR A 57 1.06 -6.36 2.17
CA TYR A 57 1.17 -5.18 1.34
C TYR A 57 1.63 -5.62 -0.05
N VAL A 58 0.84 -5.27 -1.07
CA VAL A 58 1.07 -5.62 -2.46
C VAL A 58 1.41 -4.36 -3.24
N GLU A 59 2.64 -4.27 -3.70
CA GLU A 59 3.08 -3.22 -4.60
C GLU A 59 2.70 -3.61 -6.03
N VAL A 60 1.72 -2.92 -6.61
CA VAL A 60 1.33 -3.05 -8.02
C VAL A 60 1.95 -1.93 -8.86
N GLY A 61 2.20 -0.77 -8.25
CA GLY A 61 2.87 0.36 -8.87
C GLY A 61 4.23 -0.03 -9.46
N ASN A 62 4.54 0.56 -10.61
CA ASN A 62 5.89 0.46 -11.16
C ASN A 62 6.76 1.49 -10.44
N ILE A 63 7.56 1.05 -9.46
CA ILE A 63 8.63 1.85 -8.89
C ILE A 63 9.84 1.78 -9.84
N TRP A 64 10.37 2.94 -10.25
CA TRP A 64 11.53 3.05 -11.14
C TRP A 64 12.86 3.14 -10.37
N ASP A 65 13.99 3.13 -11.10
CA ASP A 65 15.30 3.32 -10.48
C ASP A 65 15.35 4.60 -9.60
N LYS A 66 16.20 4.56 -8.57
CA LYS A 66 16.46 5.67 -7.63
C LYS A 66 15.25 6.15 -6.80
N SER A 67 14.19 5.35 -6.78
CA SER A 67 13.00 5.58 -5.98
C SER A 67 13.19 5.02 -4.57
N ASN A 68 13.66 5.85 -3.64
CA ASN A 68 14.02 5.43 -2.29
C ASN A 68 12.97 5.85 -1.26
N VAL A 69 12.77 5.02 -0.23
CA VAL A 69 11.94 5.31 0.94
C VAL A 69 12.60 4.77 2.20
N THR A 70 12.50 5.51 3.30
CA THR A 70 12.94 5.07 4.64
C THR A 70 11.80 4.30 5.30
N LEU A 71 12.01 3.03 5.62
CA LEU A 71 11.01 2.18 6.27
C LEU A 71 11.36 1.92 7.74
N ASP A 72 10.34 1.97 8.59
CA ASP A 72 10.45 1.45 9.96
C ASP A 72 10.26 -0.06 9.96
N MET A 73 11.38 -0.78 10.10
CA MET A 73 11.40 -2.24 10.09
C MET A 73 10.61 -2.87 11.25
N SER A 74 10.40 -2.15 12.36
CA SER A 74 9.60 -2.68 13.48
C SER A 74 8.17 -2.97 13.04
N LYS A 75 7.58 -2.10 12.21
CA LYS A 75 6.22 -2.24 11.68
C LYS A 75 6.08 -3.49 10.80
N ILE A 76 7.12 -3.84 10.05
CA ILE A 76 7.11 -5.02 9.17
C ILE A 76 7.30 -6.30 9.99
N ILE A 77 8.32 -6.32 10.86
CA ILE A 77 8.71 -7.53 11.60
C ILE A 77 7.65 -7.88 12.65
N TRP A 78 7.24 -6.92 13.48
CA TRP A 78 6.25 -7.16 14.54
C TRP A 78 4.84 -7.28 13.96
N GLY A 79 4.61 -6.57 12.84
CA GLY A 79 3.40 -6.70 12.04
C GLY A 79 3.29 -8.04 11.32
N GLN A 80 4.37 -8.81 11.19
CA GLN A 80 4.43 -10.01 10.33
C GLN A 80 3.92 -9.72 8.91
N VAL A 81 4.24 -8.54 8.38
CA VAL A 81 3.72 -8.05 7.10
C VAL A 81 4.46 -8.73 5.96
N LYS A 82 3.70 -9.31 5.03
CA LYS A 82 4.24 -9.80 3.75
C LYS A 82 4.31 -8.65 2.77
N LEU A 83 5.51 -8.31 2.32
CA LEU A 83 5.72 -7.35 1.24
C LEU A 83 5.91 -8.12 -0.07
N SER A 84 5.03 -7.90 -1.04
CA SER A 84 5.10 -8.56 -2.34
C SER A 84 4.94 -7.57 -3.48
N GLN A 85 5.77 -7.68 -4.50
CA GLN A 85 5.54 -6.99 -5.77
C GLN A 85 4.66 -7.87 -6.66
N GLN A 86 3.58 -7.32 -7.20
CA GLN A 86 2.79 -7.99 -8.23
C GLN A 86 3.39 -7.66 -9.60
N LEU A 87 4.34 -8.49 -10.04
CA LEU A 87 4.88 -8.40 -11.39
C LEU A 87 3.79 -8.78 -12.41
N THR A 88 3.17 -7.78 -13.03
CA THR A 88 2.44 -8.03 -14.27
C THR A 88 3.48 -8.27 -15.35
N ILE A 89 3.63 -9.51 -15.83
CA ILE A 89 4.44 -9.84 -17.00
C ILE A 89 3.75 -9.24 -18.23
N LEU A 90 3.82 -7.92 -18.39
CA LEU A 90 3.69 -7.30 -19.69
C LEU A 90 4.99 -7.67 -20.41
N ARG A 91 4.95 -8.76 -21.18
CA ARG A 91 5.92 -8.96 -22.27
C ARG A 91 5.89 -7.67 -23.09
N LYS A 92 6.82 -6.75 -22.83
CA LYS A 92 7.16 -5.70 -23.80
C LYS A 92 7.79 -6.41 -25.01
N ARG A 93 6.97 -7.02 -25.86
CA ARG A 93 7.26 -7.09 -27.29
C ARG A 93 7.01 -5.70 -27.86
N CYS A 94 7.91 -4.79 -27.52
CA CYS A 94 8.04 -3.49 -28.17
C CYS A 94 9.48 -3.04 -27.97
N GLN A 95 10.40 -3.75 -28.62
CA GLN A 95 11.48 -3.07 -29.32
C GLN A 95 11.04 -3.05 -30.79
N LEU A 96 10.86 -1.82 -31.27
CA LEU A 96 10.32 -1.36 -32.54
C LEU A 96 11.15 -1.87 -33.74
N PRO A 97 10.70 -1.67 -35.00
CA PRO A 97 11.67 -1.48 -36.09
C PRO A 97 12.61 -0.29 -35.79
#